data_AF-A0A2J6X058-F1
#
_entry.id   AF-A0A2J6X058-F1
#
_cell.length_a   1.000
_cell.length_b   1.000
_cell.length_c   1.000
_cell.angle_alpha   90.00
_cell.angle_beta   90.00
_cell.angle_gamma   90.00
#
_symmetry.space_group_name_H-M   'P 1'
#
loop_
_entity.id
_entity.type
_entity.pdbx_description
1 polymer ?
#
loop_
_entity_poly.entity_id
_entity_poly.type
_entity_poly.pdbx_seq_one_letter_code
_entity_poly.pdbx_strand_id
1 'polypeptide(L)' 'MEFIKNLADRVLSGEKLTKEDGLKILSIEDEYVMDLVEEAAKVREAVFSNQMEFCSLINAKNGACTEDCSFCAQSA' A
#
# COMPACT_ATOMS: atom_id res chain seq x y z
N MET A 1 7.41 -3.57 -17.39
CA MET A 1 8.80 -3.70 -16.85
C MET A 1 9.02 -5.12 -16.33
N GLU A 2 10.12 -5.81 -16.68
CA GLU A 2 10.35 -7.22 -16.33
C GLU A 2 10.33 -7.48 -14.81
N PHE A 3 10.77 -6.50 -14.01
CA PHE A 3 10.81 -6.57 -12.54
C PHE A 3 9.46 -6.83 -11.87
N ILE A 4 8.34 -6.34 -12.44
CA ILE A 4 7.01 -6.47 -11.83
C ILE A 4 6.51 -7.92 -11.92
N LYS A 5 6.89 -8.62 -12.99
CA LYS A 5 6.43 -9.99 -13.25
C LYS A 5 6.84 -10.91 -12.11
N ASN A 6 5.87 -11.66 -11.59
CA ASN A 6 6.05 -12.67 -10.54
C ASN A 6 6.46 -12.09 -9.17
N LEU A 7 6.24 -10.78 -8.93
CA LEU A 7 6.43 -10.21 -7.59
C LEU A 7 5.51 -10.89 -6.57
N ALA A 8 4.27 -11.21 -6.96
CA ALA A 8 3.34 -11.92 -6.11
C ALA A 8 3.88 -13.30 -5.73
N ASP A 9 4.39 -14.06 -6.70
CA ASP A 9 4.91 -15.41 -6.47
C ASP A 9 6.10 -15.41 -5.49
N ARG A 10 7.00 -14.44 -5.63
CA ARG A 10 8.11 -14.23 -4.69
C ARG A 10 7.58 -14.05 -3.26
N VAL A 11 6.68 -13.09 -3.05
CA VAL A 11 6.13 -12.79 -1.72
C VAL A 11 5.34 -13.97 -1.15
N LEU A 12 4.51 -14.62 -1.98
CA LEU A 12 3.71 -15.77 -1.57
C LEU A 12 4.56 -17.02 -1.28
N SER A 13 5.77 -17.11 -1.84
CA SER A 13 6.75 -18.13 -1.46
C SER A 13 7.43 -17.88 -0.10
N GLY A 14 7.12 -16.75 0.55
CA GLY A 14 7.69 -16.34 1.83
C GLY A 14 8.91 -15.43 1.71
N GLU A 15 9.28 -15.01 0.49
CA GLU A 15 10.35 -14.04 0.27
C GLU A 15 9.94 -12.66 0.80
N LYS A 16 10.82 -12.01 1.56
CA LYS A 16 10.64 -10.62 1.96
C LYS A 16 11.28 -9.70 0.93
N LEU A 17 10.49 -8.80 0.35
CA LEU A 17 11.01 -7.76 -0.52
C LEU A 17 12.01 -6.87 0.22
N THR A 18 13.08 -6.51 -0.48
CA THR A 18 14.12 -5.64 0.06
C THR A 18 13.72 -4.16 -0.03
N LYS A 19 14.48 -3.29 0.63
CA LYS A 19 14.34 -1.83 0.46
C LYS A 19 14.53 -1.41 -1.00
N GLU A 20 15.46 -2.05 -1.72
CA GLU A 20 15.74 -1.76 -3.13
C GLU A 20 14.57 -2.16 -4.02
N ASP A 21 13.92 -3.31 -3.74
CA ASP A 21 12.69 -3.70 -4.43
C ASP A 21 11.60 -2.64 -4.22
N GLY A 22 11.42 -2.15 -2.98
CA GLY A 22 10.47 -1.08 -2.69
C GLY A 22 10.75 0.22 -3.45
N LEU A 23 12.02 0.63 -3.56
CA LEU A 23 12.39 1.81 -4.35
C LEU A 23 12.15 1.59 -5.85
N LYS A 24 12.38 0.38 -6.37
CA LYS A 24 12.04 0.04 -7.76
C LYS A 24 10.54 0.12 -8.01
N ILE A 25 9.73 -0.39 -7.08
CA ILE A 25 8.26 -0.30 -7.15
C ILE A 25 7.82 1.17 -7.23
N LEU A 26 8.38 2.04 -6.39
CA LEU A 26 8.04 3.48 -6.39
C LEU A 26 8.50 4.22 -7.65
N SER A 27 9.42 3.63 -8.42
CA SER A 27 9.99 4.24 -9.63
C SER A 27 9.41 3.64 -10.92
N ILE A 28 8.35 2.84 -10.83
CA ILE A 28 7.68 2.25 -11.99
C ILE A 28 7.01 3.35 -12.82
N GLU A 29 7.12 3.25 -14.14
CA GLU A 29 6.42 4.14 -15.08
C GLU A 29 4.90 3.88 -15.07
N ASP A 30 4.12 4.95 -15.24
CA ASP A 30 2.65 4.93 -15.14
C ASP A 30 1.99 3.84 -16.00
N GLU A 31 2.55 3.52 -17.18
CA GLU A 31 2.02 2.48 -18.08
C GLU A 31 2.02 1.07 -17.46
N TYR A 32 2.85 0.81 -16.45
CA TYR A 32 2.95 -0.48 -15.77
C TYR A 32 2.27 -0.50 -14.40
N VAL A 33 1.59 0.58 -13.98
CA VAL A 33 0.91 0.62 -12.68
C VAL A 33 -0.15 -0.47 -12.58
N MET A 34 -0.86 -0.75 -13.67
CA MET A 34 -1.88 -1.81 -13.68
C MET A 34 -1.28 -3.21 -13.52
N ASP A 35 -0.09 -3.46 -14.07
CA ASP A 35 0.63 -4.72 -13.87
C ASP A 35 0.97 -4.91 -12.37
N LEU A 36 1.41 -3.83 -11.71
CA LEU A 36 1.70 -3.85 -10.27
C LEU A 36 0.43 -4.09 -9.44
N VAL A 37 -0.67 -3.45 -9.81
CA VAL A 37 -1.98 -3.66 -9.15
C VAL A 37 -2.43 -5.12 -9.30
N GLU A 38 -2.23 -5.74 -10.45
CA GLU A 38 -2.55 -7.15 -10.67
C GLU A 38 -1.74 -8.06 -9.73
N GLU A 39 -0.42 -7.85 -9.63
CA GLU A 39 0.43 -8.61 -8.71
C GLU A 39 0.03 -8.40 -7.24
N ALA A 40 -0.27 -7.16 -6.85
CA ALA A 40 -0.76 -6.88 -5.50
C ALA A 40 -2.12 -7.55 -5.22
N ALA A 41 -3.01 -7.60 -6.21
CA ALA A 41 -4.32 -8.25 -6.09
C ALA A 41 -4.19 -9.77 -5.88
N LYS A 42 -3.21 -10.43 -6.54
CA LYS A 42 -2.89 -11.85 -6.32
C LYS A 42 -2.48 -12.11 -4.87
N VAL A 43 -1.58 -11.28 -4.32
CA VAL A 43 -1.17 -11.38 -2.91
C VAL A 43 -2.36 -11.19 -1.97
N ARG A 44 -3.16 -10.14 -2.20
CA ARG A 44 -4.35 -9.85 -1.39
C ARG A 44 -5.35 -11.01 -1.42
N GLU A 45 -5.63 -11.59 -2.59
CA GLU A 45 -6.56 -12.72 -2.71
C GLU A 45 -6.07 -13.98 -2.01
N ALA A 46 -4.79 -14.31 -2.14
CA ALA A 46 -4.21 -15.47 -1.47
C ALA A 46 -4.24 -15.36 0.06
N VAL A 47 -4.12 -14.15 0.61
CA VAL A 47 -4.07 -13.92 2.07
C VAL A 47 -5.45 -13.64 2.68
N PHE A 48 -6.28 -12.85 2.00
CA PHE A 48 -7.55 -12.34 2.53
C PHE A 48 -8.78 -12.90 1.82
N SER A 49 -8.60 -13.75 0.79
CA SER A 49 -9.70 -14.23 -0.06
C SER A 49 -10.52 -13.06 -0.63
N ASN A 50 -11.84 -13.22 -0.76
CA ASN A 50 -12.77 -12.15 -1.12
C ASN A 50 -13.53 -11.64 0.12
N GLN A 51 -12.81 -11.32 1.20
CA GLN A 51 -13.40 -10.79 2.43
C GLN A 51 -13.04 -9.31 2.62
N MET A 52 -13.94 -8.59 3.28
CA MET A 52 -13.80 -7.17 3.60
C MET A 52 -14.07 -6.98 5.10
N GLU A 53 -13.19 -6.25 5.77
CA GLU A 53 -13.37 -5.85 7.15
C GLU A 53 -13.79 -4.37 7.21
N PHE A 54 -14.75 -4.07 8.08
CA PHE A 54 -15.21 -2.70 8.30
C PHE A 54 -14.74 -2.21 9.67
N CYS A 55 -14.03 -1.09 9.69
CA CYS A 55 -13.62 -0.41 10.90
C CYS A 55 -14.19 1.01 10.92
N SER A 56 -14.78 1.41 12.05
CA SER A 56 -15.29 2.77 12.27
C SER A 56 -14.29 3.55 13.11
N LEU A 57 -13.78 4.64 12.55
CA LEU A 57 -12.95 5.59 13.28
C LEU A 57 -13.85 6.62 13.98
N ILE A 58 -13.81 6.64 15.30
CA ILE A 58 -14.49 7.66 16.11
C ILE A 58 -13.47 8.74 16.44
N ASN A 59 -13.76 9.98 16.06
CA ASN A 59 -12.89 11.11 16.38
C ASN A 59 -12.94 11.38 17.89
N ALA A 60 -11.89 10.99 18.61
CA ALA A 60 -11.78 11.17 20.05
C ALA A 60 -11.43 12.61 20.46
N LYS A 61 -10.87 13.43 19.55
CA LYS A 61 -10.41 14.79 19.83
C LYS A 61 -10.41 15.62 18.54
N ASN A 62 -11.43 16.46 18.38
CA ASN A 62 -11.57 17.38 17.24
C ASN A 62 -11.28 18.82 17.70
N GLY A 63 -10.47 19.57 16.94
CA GLY A 63 -10.27 21.02 17.14
C GLY A 63 -9.44 21.43 18.36
N ALA A 64 -8.71 20.49 18.98
CA ALA A 64 -7.86 20.74 20.15
C ALA A 64 -6.42 20.23 19.94
N CYS A 65 -5.98 20.17 18.68
CA CYS A 65 -4.60 19.90 18.31
C CYS A 65 -3.83 21.23 18.32
N THR A 66 -2.71 21.28 19.04
CA THR A 66 -1.84 22.47 19.14
C THR A 66 -0.75 22.49 18.07
N GLU A 67 -0.68 21.44 17.25
CA GLU A 67 0.34 21.28 16.22
C GLU A 67 0.01 22.13 15.00
N ASP A 68 1.04 22.71 14.38
CA ASP A 68 0.92 23.50 13.15
C ASP A 68 1.38 22.70 11.91
N CYS A 69 0.56 21.72 11.52
CA CYS A 69 0.86 20.83 10.39
C CYS A 69 0.26 21.38 9.09
N SER A 70 1.11 21.73 8.12
CA SER A 70 0.72 22.35 6.84
C SER A 70 -0.26 21.55 5.97
N PHE A 71 -0.35 20.24 6.16
CA PHE A 71 -1.24 19.35 5.43
C PHE A 71 -2.52 19.00 6.19
N CYS A 72 -2.63 19.41 7.46
CA CYS A 72 -3.70 18.97 8.35
C CYS A 72 -4.79 20.03 8.49
N ALA A 73 -6.05 19.65 8.24
CA ALA A 73 -7.20 20.55 8.39
C ALA A 73 -7.52 20.93 9.85
N GLN A 74 -6.88 20.29 10.84
CA GLN A 74 -7.04 20.58 12.27
C GLN A 74 -5.83 21.30 12.88
N SER A 75 -4.94 21.81 12.03
CA SER A 75 -3.80 22.65 12.42
C SER A 75 -4.26 23.95 13.10
N ALA A 76 -3.46 24.47 14.03
CA ALA A 76 -3.72 25.73 14.73
C ALA A 76 -3.57 26.98 13.84
#